data_AF-A0A3R6E200-F1
#
_entry.id   AF-A0A3R6E200-F1
#
_cell.length_a   1.000
_cell.length_b   1.000
_cell.length_c   1.000
_cell.angle_alpha   90.00
_cell.angle_beta   90.00
_cell.angle_gamma   90.00
#
_symmetry.space_group_name_H-M   'P 1'
#
loop_
_entity.id
_entity.type
_entity.pdbx_description
1 polymer ?
#
loop_
_entity_poly.entity_id
_entity_poly.type
_entity_poly.pdbx_seq_one_letter_code
_entity_poly.pdbx_strand_id
1 'polypeptide(L)' 'MNEQIDIPAELYEDEVVCFFADRYHTSTENVVRCFLVQDGICPEQENEPITFRLEDNEMEIMRGLIYGSHS' A
#
# COMPACT_ATOMS: atom_id res chain seq x y z
N MET A 1 21.30 -0.52 -4.86
CA MET A 1 20.64 -1.55 -4.05
C MET A 1 19.23 -1.67 -4.58
N ASN A 2 18.76 -2.86 -4.97
CA ASN A 2 17.33 -3.07 -5.19
C ASN A 2 16.76 -3.42 -3.82
N GLU A 3 16.34 -2.41 -3.08
CA GLU A 3 15.57 -2.60 -1.86
C GLU A 3 14.22 -3.18 -2.29
N GLN A 4 14.18 -4.49 -2.50
CA GLN A 4 12.92 -5.22 -2.55
C GLN A 4 12.30 -5.04 -1.16
N ILE A 5 11.36 -4.12 -1.05
CA ILE A 5 10.52 -4.03 0.13
C ILE A 5 9.76 -5.35 0.18
N ASP A 6 10.16 -6.21 1.11
CA ASP A 6 9.43 -7.42 1.42
C ASP A 6 8.21 -6.97 2.21
N ILE A 7 7.07 -6.88 1.51
CA ILE A 7 5.83 -6.44 2.13
C ILE A 7 5.31 -7.61 2.95
N PRO A 8 5.22 -7.46 4.28
CA PRO A 8 4.86 -8.58 5.12
C PRO A 8 3.41 -8.97 4.85
N ALA A 9 3.14 -10.29 4.82
CA ALA A 9 1.82 -10.83 4.50
C ALA A 9 0.73 -10.31 5.46
N GLU A 10 1.11 -10.05 6.71
CA GLU A 10 0.27 -9.46 7.74
C GLU A 10 -0.32 -8.10 7.35
N LEU A 11 0.37 -7.33 6.49
CA LEU A 11 -0.11 -6.03 6.03
C LEU A 11 -1.37 -6.17 5.16
N TYR A 12 -1.48 -7.25 4.38
CA TYR A 12 -2.66 -7.50 3.55
C TYR A 12 -3.87 -7.97 4.36
N GLU A 13 -3.63 -8.50 5.57
CA GLU A 13 -4.65 -8.92 6.53
C GLU A 13 -4.94 -7.83 7.59
N ASP A 14 -4.21 -6.72 7.57
CA ASP A 14 -4.37 -5.62 8.51
C ASP A 14 -5.75 -4.96 8.35
N GLU A 15 -6.40 -4.69 9.48
CA GLU A 15 -7.76 -4.13 9.51
C GLU A 15 -7.85 -2.79 8.79
N VAL A 16 -6.79 -1.98 8.83
CA VAL A 16 -6.73 -0.67 8.15
C VAL A 16 -6.63 -0.87 6.64
N VAL A 17 -5.80 -1.79 6.17
CA VAL A 17 -5.67 -2.07 4.73
C VAL A 17 -6.97 -2.69 4.19
N CYS A 18 -7.63 -3.54 4.96
CA CYS A 18 -8.95 -4.07 4.65
C CYS A 18 -10.01 -2.95 4.58
N PHE A 19 -9.96 -1.99 5.51
CA PHE A 19 -10.85 -0.82 5.48
C PHE A 19 -10.64 0.04 4.22
N PHE A 20 -9.39 0.27 3.82
CA PHE A 20 -9.10 0.98 2.56
C PHE A 20 -9.56 0.19 1.34
N ALA A 21 -9.38 -1.13 1.35
CA ALA A 21 -9.82 -2.00 0.27
C ALA A 21 -11.35 -1.88 0.06
N ASP A 22 -12.12 -1.89 1.16
CA ASP A 22 -13.56 -1.67 1.12
C ASP A 22 -13.93 -0.26 0.61
N ARG A 23 -13.27 0.78 1.17
CA ARG A 23 -13.47 2.19 0.79
C ARG A 23 -13.26 2.45 -0.69
N TYR A 24 -12.24 1.84 -1.29
CA TYR A 24 -11.88 2.01 -2.70
C TYR A 24 -12.47 0.91 -3.59
N HIS A 25 -13.32 0.02 -3.06
CA HIS A 25 -13.90 -1.13 -3.75
C HIS A 25 -12.85 -1.96 -4.53
N THR A 26 -11.72 -2.23 -3.87
CA THR A 26 -10.56 -2.89 -4.46
C THR A 26 -9.99 -3.93 -3.50
N SER A 27 -8.99 -4.70 -3.94
CA SER A 27 -8.30 -5.66 -3.09
C SER A 27 -7.24 -4.98 -2.22
N THR A 28 -6.93 -5.55 -1.06
CA THR A 28 -5.83 -5.08 -0.19
C THR A 28 -4.50 -5.03 -0.94
N GLU A 29 -4.25 -5.97 -1.86
CA GLU A 29 -3.09 -5.95 -2.77
C GLU A 29 -3.00 -4.67 -3.61
N ASN A 30 -4.13 -4.21 -4.14
CA ASN A 30 -4.17 -2.98 -4.94
C ASN A 30 -3.99 -1.74 -4.08
N VAL A 31 -4.48 -1.74 -2.84
CA VAL A 31 -4.26 -0.65 -1.87
C VAL A 31 -2.77 -0.52 -1.57
N VAL A 32 -2.12 -1.64 -1.23
CA VAL A 32 -0.68 -1.68 -0.98
C VAL A 32 0.10 -1.25 -2.22
N ARG A 33 -0.25 -1.77 -3.40
CA ARG A 33 0.39 -1.36 -4.66
C ARG A 33 0.23 0.14 -4.92
N CYS A 34 -0.96 0.69 -4.65
CA CYS A 34 -1.24 2.13 -4.73
C CYS A 34 -0.34 2.94 -3.80
N PHE A 35 -0.17 2.49 -2.57
CA PHE A 35 0.78 3.08 -1.65
C PHE A 35 2.21 3.07 -2.22
N LEU A 36 2.73 1.92 -2.63
CA LEU A 36 4.12 1.79 -3.11
C LEU A 36 4.41 2.68 -4.32
N VAL A 37 3.44 2.80 -5.23
CA VAL A 37 3.57 3.65 -6.43
C VAL A 37 3.54 5.12 -6.05
N GLN A 38 2.66 5.52 -5.13
CA GLN A 38 2.60 6.91 -4.66
C GLN A 38 3.79 7.31 -3.79
N ASP A 39 4.33 6.37 -3.00
CA ASP A 39 5.54 6.58 -2.19
C ASP A 39 6.82 6.62 -3.05
N GLY A 40 6.73 6.20 -4.32
CA GLY A 40 7.85 6.15 -5.26
C GLY A 40 8.77 4.95 -5.08
N ILE A 41 8.32 3.93 -4.33
CA ILE A 41 9.05 2.68 -4.12
C ILE A 41 8.99 1.81 -5.37
N CYS A 42 7.80 1.64 -5.93
CA CYS A 42 7.55 0.82 -7.11
C CYS A 42 7.07 1.67 -8.28
N PRO A 43 7.49 1.38 -9.53
CA PRO A 43 6.89 2.02 -10.69
C PRO A 43 5.45 1.53 -10.90
N GLU A 44 4.59 2.39 -11.42
CA GLU A 44 3.26 2.00 -11.89
C GLU A 44 3.40 0.99 -13.04
N GLN A 45 2.63 -0.09 -13.00
CA GLN A 45 2.63 -1.09 -14.05
C GLN A 45 1.53 -0.78 -15.08
N GLU A 46 1.90 -0.69 -16.35
CA GLU A 46 0.96 -0.35 -17.45
C GLU A 46 -0.21 -1.34 -17.58
N ASN A 47 0.00 -2.61 -17.20
CA ASN A 47 -1.03 -3.65 -17.28
C ASN A 47 -2.10 -3.52 -16.19
N GLU A 48 -1.79 -2.86 -15.08
CA GLU A 48 -2.70 -2.71 -13.95
C GLU A 48 -2.61 -1.28 -13.38
N PRO A 49 -3.13 -0.30 -14.14
CA PRO A 49 -3.04 1.10 -13.77
C PRO A 49 -3.82 1.35 -12.48
N ILE A 50 -3.28 2.23 -11.64
CA ILE A 50 -3.90 2.52 -10.36
C ILE A 50 -4.98 3.57 -10.60
N THR A 51 -6.24 3.14 -10.48
CA THR A 51 -7.42 3.96 -10.78
C THR A 51 -7.84 4.89 -9.65
N PHE A 52 -7.20 4.77 -8.48
CA PHE A 52 -7.49 5.53 -7.27
C PHE A 52 -6.20 5.99 -6.61
N ARG A 53 -6.32 6.91 -5.65
CA ARG A 53 -5.19 7.40 -4.87
C ARG A 53 -5.57 7.49 -3.40
N LEU A 54 -4.66 7.05 -2.56
CA LEU A 54 -4.73 7.23 -1.12
C LEU A 54 -4.59 8.71 -0.76
N GLU A 55 -5.36 9.16 0.23
CA GLU A 55 -5.27 10.49 0.81
C GLU A 55 -4.00 10.63 1.66
N ASP A 56 -3.57 11.87 1.95
CA ASP A 56 -2.33 12.14 2.69
C ASP A 56 -2.31 11.47 4.07
N ASN A 57 -3.45 11.49 4.78
CA ASN A 57 -3.61 10.81 6.06
C ASN A 57 -3.53 9.27 5.93
N GLU A 58 -4.02 8.70 4.84
CA GLU A 58 -3.97 7.25 4.60
C GLU A 58 -2.55 6.82 4.23
N MET A 59 -1.84 7.65 3.45
CA MET A 59 -0.42 7.47 3.16
C MET A 59 0.44 7.50 4.43
N GLU A 60 0.18 8.43 5.36
CA GLU A 60 0.88 8.45 6.66
C GLU A 60 0.63 7.18 7.49
N ILE A 61 -0.62 6.70 7.51
CA ILE A 61 -0.96 5.44 8.21
C ILE A 61 -0.22 4.26 7.57
N MET A 62 -0.26 4.14 6.24
CA MET A 62 0.44 3.07 5.49
C MET A 62 1.95 3.11 5.71
N ARG A 63 2.56 4.29 5.76
CA ARG A 63 3.97 4.45 6.13
C ARG A 63 4.24 3.96 7.55
N GLY A 64 3.36 4.28 8.49
CA GLY A 64 3.43 3.78 9.86
C GLY A 64 3.37 2.24 9.93
N LEU A 65 2.54 1.61 9.11
CA LEU A 65 2.43 0.15 9.07
C LEU A 65 3.63 -0.53 8.39
N ILE A 66 4.13 0.03 7.29
CA ILE A 66 5.21 -0.58 6.50
C ILE A 66 6.59 -0.34 7.13
N TYR A 67 6.82 0.86 7.65
CA TYR A 67 8.11 1.24 8.24
C TYR A 67 8.14 1.12 9.77
N GLY A 68 6.99 1.04 10.44
CA GLY A 68 6.87 1.03 11.90
C GLY A 68 6.89 -0.35 12.56
N SER A 69 6.88 -1.45 11.81
CA SER A 69 6.93 -2.83 12.37
C SER A 69 8.30 -3.25 12.90
N HIS A 70 9.30 -2.35 12.96
CA HIS A 70 10.57 -2.58 13.64
C HIS A 70 10.56 -2.00 15.06
N SER A 71 10.11 -2.79 16.05
CA SER A 71 10.48 -2.61 17.47
C SER A 71 10.56 -3.96 18.17
#